data_AF-A0A653D2E1-F1
#
_entry.id   AF-A0A653D2E1-F1
#
_cell.length_a   1.000
_cell.length_b   1.000
_cell.length_c   1.000
_cell.angle_alpha   90.00
_cell.angle_beta   90.00
_cell.angle_gamma   90.00
#
_symmetry.space_group_name_H-M   'P 1'
#
loop_
_entity.id
_entity.type
_entity.pdbx_description
1 polymer ?
#
loop_
_entity_poly.entity_id
_entity_poly.type
_entity_poly.pdbx_seq_one_letter_code
_entity_poly.pdbx_strand_id
1 'polypeptide(L)'
;MESEESEEWKTVNRRRRQNSTIVGTGEVSTMKCSIKAVPTLTYYHVFNLHPTISCEDVIQFLKTGFPEATCSQLISKHPENYASFKVRGWQGR
;
A
#
# COMPACT_ATOMS: atom_id res chain seq x y z
N MET A 1 38.66 37.95 1.45
CA MET A 1 37.90 37.43 2.60
C MET A 1 36.51 37.15 2.07
N GLU A 2 36.27 35.91 1.67
CA GLU A 2 35.02 35.47 1.04
C GLU A 2 33.94 35.26 2.10
N SER A 3 32.74 35.75 1.81
CA SER A 3 31.56 35.66 2.67
C SER A 3 30.91 34.30 2.48
N GLU A 4 30.83 33.49 3.54
CA GLU A 4 30.16 32.19 3.53
C GLU A 4 28.63 32.38 3.55
N GLU A 5 27.99 32.29 2.38
CA GLU A 5 26.53 32.18 2.27
C GLU A 5 26.07 30.83 2.81
N SER A 6 25.36 30.85 3.94
CA SER A 6 24.79 29.65 4.56
C SER A 6 23.52 29.23 3.82
N GLU A 7 23.62 28.20 2.97
CA GLU A 7 22.44 27.56 2.36
C GLU A 7 21.65 26.77 3.40
N GLU A 8 20.54 27.36 3.85
CA GLU A 8 19.63 26.78 4.83
C GLU A 8 18.76 25.68 4.18
N TRP A 9 18.96 24.43 4.61
CA TRP A 9 18.23 23.27 4.10
C TRP A 9 16.72 23.40 4.37
N LYS A 10 15.91 23.54 3.30
CA LYS A 10 14.44 23.60 3.41
C LYS A 10 13.78 22.24 3.21
N THR A 11 12.84 21.90 4.09
CA THR A 11 11.98 20.72 3.95
C THR A 11 11.02 20.89 2.78
N VAL A 12 11.06 19.95 1.82
CA VAL A 12 10.18 19.97 0.64
C VAL A 12 8.79 19.46 1.01
N ASN A 13 7.80 20.36 1.05
CA ASN A 13 6.40 19.99 1.24
C ASN A 13 5.82 19.39 -0.05
N ARG A 14 5.70 18.06 -0.11
CA ARG A 14 4.99 17.37 -1.19
C ARG A 14 3.50 17.71 -1.15
N ARG A 15 2.99 18.34 -2.21
CA ARG A 15 1.57 18.61 -2.40
C ARG A 15 0.80 17.28 -2.51
N ARG A 16 -0.02 16.94 -1.50
CA ARG A 16 -0.96 15.83 -1.59
C ARG A 16 -2.01 16.16 -2.66
N ARG A 17 -2.09 15.34 -3.72
CA ARG A 17 -3.23 15.37 -4.65
C ARG A 17 -4.46 14.90 -3.89
N GLN A 18 -5.41 15.80 -3.64
CA GLN A 18 -6.74 15.41 -3.18
C GLN A 18 -7.56 15.04 -4.42
N ASN A 19 -7.95 13.77 -4.54
CA ASN A 19 -8.93 13.38 -5.54
C ASN A 19 -10.30 13.87 -5.06
N SER A 20 -11.03 14.59 -5.91
CA SER A 20 -12.41 14.98 -5.64
C SER A 20 -13.26 13.71 -5.52
N THR A 21 -13.71 13.41 -4.29
CA THR A 21 -14.62 12.29 -4.06
C THR A 21 -16.02 12.76 -4.40
N ILE A 22 -16.62 12.17 -5.44
CA ILE A 22 -18.02 12.44 -5.79
C ILE A 22 -18.89 11.64 -4.81
N VAL A 23 -19.47 12.32 -3.83
CA VAL A 23 -20.50 11.76 -2.96
C VAL A 23 -21.85 12.07 -3.60
N GLY A 24 -22.49 11.06 -4.18
CA GLY A 24 -23.82 11.24 -4.76
C GLY A 24 -24.89 11.34 -3.67
N THR A 25 -25.42 12.53 -3.43
CA THR A 25 -26.73 12.72 -2.78
C THR A 25 -27.82 12.55 -3.83
N GLY A 26 -28.12 11.30 -4.19
CA GLY A 26 -29.31 10.99 -4.98
C GLY A 26 -30.50 10.85 -4.03
N GLU A 27 -31.52 11.69 -4.17
CA GLU A 27 -32.83 11.44 -3.56
C GLU A 27 -33.36 10.09 -4.05
N VAL A 28 -33.45 9.15 -3.12
CA VAL A 28 -33.82 7.75 -3.36
C VAL A 28 -35.28 7.68 -3.76
N SER A 29 -35.64 7.15 -4.94
CA SER A 29 -36.88 6.35 -5.01
C SER A 29 -37.10 5.41 -6.21
N THR A 30 -36.51 5.56 -7.40
CA THR A 30 -37.00 4.76 -8.56
C THR A 30 -35.96 4.10 -9.45
N MET A 31 -34.69 4.04 -9.04
CA MET A 31 -33.72 3.19 -9.73
C MET A 31 -33.18 2.16 -8.73
N LYS A 32 -33.61 0.90 -8.91
CA LYS A 32 -32.88 -0.31 -8.48
C LYS A 32 -31.52 -0.30 -9.18
N CYS A 33 -30.63 0.60 -8.79
CA CYS A 33 -29.27 0.61 -9.28
C CYS A 33 -28.48 -0.34 -8.37
N SER A 34 -28.45 -1.62 -8.72
CA SER A 34 -27.57 -2.59 -8.07
C SER A 34 -26.14 -2.35 -8.54
N ILE A 35 -25.53 -1.24 -8.12
CA ILE A 35 -24.14 -0.95 -8.44
C ILE A 35 -23.30 -1.99 -7.70
N LYS A 36 -22.79 -2.98 -8.46
CA LYS A 36 -21.82 -3.94 -7.96
C LYS A 36 -20.45 -3.30 -8.07
N ALA A 37 -20.00 -2.67 -6.98
CA ALA A 37 -18.63 -2.19 -6.90
C ALA A 37 -17.67 -3.36 -6.70
N VAL A 38 -16.56 -3.38 -7.44
CA VAL A 38 -15.48 -4.33 -7.20
C VAL A 38 -14.70 -3.86 -5.97
N PRO A 39 -14.43 -4.73 -4.99
CA PRO A 39 -13.59 -4.36 -3.86
C PRO A 39 -12.21 -3.93 -4.36
N THR A 40 -11.74 -2.77 -3.90
CA THR A 40 -10.40 -2.30 -4.23
C THR A 40 -9.38 -3.16 -3.50
N LEU A 41 -8.61 -3.93 -4.26
CA LEU A 41 -7.49 -4.71 -3.73
C LEU A 41 -6.26 -3.81 -3.62
N THR A 42 -5.63 -3.79 -2.45
CA THR A 42 -4.38 -3.06 -2.22
C THR A 42 -3.22 -4.05 -2.30
N TYR A 43 -2.13 -3.59 -2.94
CA TYR A 43 -0.89 -4.34 -3.01
C TYR A 43 0.14 -3.72 -2.07
N TYR A 44 0.71 -4.56 -1.22
CA TYR A 44 1.81 -4.21 -0.33
C TYR A 44 3.08 -4.91 -0.81
N HIS A 45 4.16 -4.15 -0.81
CA HIS A 45 5.49 -4.67 -1.08
C HIS A 45 6.23 -4.83 0.25
N VAL A 46 6.49 -6.08 0.63
CA VAL A 46 7.22 -6.41 1.85
C VAL A 46 8.64 -6.78 1.43
N PHE A 47 9.65 -6.11 1.98
CA PHE A 47 11.05 -6.26 1.58
C PHE A 47 11.96 -6.23 2.81
N ASN A 48 13.25 -6.56 2.62
CA ASN A 48 14.24 -6.69 3.69
C ASN A 48 13.87 -7.74 4.75
N LEU A 49 13.23 -8.84 4.34
CA LEU A 49 12.99 -9.97 5.22
C LEU A 49 14.16 -10.95 5.16
N HIS A 50 14.34 -11.71 6.24
CA HIS A 50 15.34 -12.77 6.28
C HIS A 50 15.04 -13.81 5.18
N PRO A 51 16.05 -14.33 4.46
CA PRO A 51 15.85 -15.18 3.28
C PRO A 51 15.17 -16.53 3.60
N THR A 52 15.15 -16.96 4.86
CA THR A 52 14.46 -18.18 5.30
C THR A 52 12.97 -17.99 5.55
N ILE A 53 12.47 -16.75 5.54
CA ILE A 53 11.06 -16.46 5.76
C ILE A 53 10.24 -16.98 4.58
N SER A 54 9.15 -17.66 4.87
CA SER A 54 8.22 -18.17 3.86
C SER A 54 7.03 -17.21 3.64
N CYS A 55 6.28 -17.42 2.57
CA CYS A 55 5.00 -16.72 2.35
C CYS A 55 4.00 -16.97 3.49
N GLU A 56 4.03 -18.15 4.10
CA GLU A 56 3.10 -18.52 5.17
C GLU A 56 3.35 -17.72 6.45
N ASP A 57 4.63 -17.50 6.79
CA ASP A 57 5.02 -16.66 7.92
C ASP A 57 4.55 -15.21 7.74
N VAL A 58 4.72 -14.68 6.51
CA VAL A 58 4.26 -13.33 6.15
C VAL A 58 2.73 -13.24 6.25
N ILE A 59 2.01 -14.22 5.72
CA ILE A 59 0.54 -14.25 5.82
C ILE A 59 0.11 -14.37 7.28
N GLN A 60 0.73 -15.25 8.07
CA GLN A 60 0.40 -15.45 9.47
C GLN A 60 0.60 -14.17 10.29
N PHE A 61 1.68 -13.43 10.05
CA PHE A 61 1.90 -12.13 10.66
C PHE A 61 0.82 -11.12 10.29
N LEU A 62 0.36 -11.13 9.04
CA LEU A 62 -0.62 -10.17 8.52
C LEU A 62 -2.09 -10.55 8.77
N LYS A 63 -2.38 -11.79 9.17
CA LYS A 63 -3.76 -12.29 9.42
C LYS A 63 -4.56 -11.43 10.39
N THR A 64 -3.90 -10.78 11.34
CA THR A 64 -4.55 -9.93 12.36
C THR A 64 -5.18 -8.66 11.76
N GLY A 65 -4.58 -8.10 10.70
CA GLY A 65 -5.09 -6.91 10.00
C GLY A 65 -5.73 -7.21 8.64
N PHE A 66 -5.34 -8.31 8.00
CA PHE A 66 -5.74 -8.67 6.64
C PHE A 66 -6.09 -10.16 6.58
N PRO A 67 -7.35 -10.54 6.90
CA PRO A 67 -7.75 -11.94 6.94
C PRO A 67 -7.71 -12.60 5.55
N GLU A 68 -7.95 -11.83 4.49
CA GLU A 68 -7.89 -12.29 3.09
C GLU A 68 -6.63 -11.74 2.38
N ALA A 69 -5.46 -12.15 2.85
CA ALA A 69 -4.18 -11.81 2.22
C ALA A 69 -3.67 -12.96 1.33
N THR A 70 -3.36 -12.65 0.06
CA THR A 70 -2.60 -13.52 -0.83
C THR A 70 -1.15 -13.05 -0.86
N CYS A 71 -0.18 -13.96 -0.70
CA CYS A 71 1.24 -13.63 -0.76
C CYS A 71 1.90 -14.32 -1.96
N SER A 72 2.86 -13.63 -2.59
CA SER A 72 3.72 -14.19 -3.63
C SER A 72 5.16 -13.75 -3.37
N GLN A 73 6.09 -14.70 -3.28
CA GLN A 73 7.51 -14.39 -3.15
C GLN A 73 8.03 -13.76 -4.43
N LEU A 74 8.82 -12.70 -4.29
CA LEU A 74 9.47 -11.99 -5.39
C LEU A 74 10.94 -12.35 -5.42
N ILE A 75 11.49 -12.37 -6.64
CA ILE A 75 12.93 -12.51 -6.86
C ILE A 75 13.59 -11.21 -6.35
N SER A 76 14.35 -11.34 -5.27
CA SER A 76 15.12 -10.24 -4.70
C SER A 76 16.42 -10.03 -5.49
N LYS A 77 17.00 -8.82 -5.42
CA LYS A 77 18.29 -8.55 -6.09
C LYS A 77 19.44 -9.35 -5.49
N HIS A 78 19.36 -9.60 -4.17
CA HIS A 78 20.32 -10.39 -3.40
C HIS A 78 19.56 -11.43 -2.56
N PRO A 79 19.10 -12.53 -3.17
CA PRO A 79 18.29 -13.55 -2.49
C PRO A 79 19.01 -14.23 -1.30
N GLU A 80 20.34 -14.18 -1.27
CA GLU A 80 21.18 -14.64 -0.16
C GLU A 80 21.11 -13.74 1.08
N ASN A 81 20.83 -12.44 0.88
CA ASN A 81 20.82 -11.45 1.94
C ASN A 81 19.40 -11.12 2.42
N TYR A 82 18.43 -11.13 1.50
CA TYR A 82 17.05 -10.81 1.83
C TYR A 82 16.04 -11.42 0.86
N ALA A 83 14.82 -11.61 1.38
CA ALA A 83 13.63 -11.96 0.62
C ALA A 83 12.67 -10.77 0.52
N SER A 84 11.90 -10.77 -0.57
CA SER A 84 10.87 -9.77 -0.86
C SER A 84 9.59 -10.48 -1.25
N PHE A 85 8.44 -9.90 -0.92
CA PHE A 85 7.13 -10.49 -1.11
C PHE A 85 6.13 -9.44 -1.59
N LYS A 86 5.25 -9.86 -2.48
CA LYS A 86 4.08 -9.11 -2.89
C LYS A 86 2.88 -9.66 -2.13
N VAL A 87 2.27 -8.81 -1.31
CA VAL A 87 1.04 -9.17 -0.60
C VAL A 87 -0.12 -8.42 -1.23
N ARG A 88 -1.19 -9.14 -1.55
CA ARG A 88 -2.46 -8.61 -2.02
C ARG A 88 -3.49 -8.83 -0.94
N GLY A 89 -4.10 -7.77 -0.43
CA GLY A 89 -5.12 -7.87 0.60
C GLY A 89 -6.31 -6.97 0.29
N TRP A 90 -7.47 -7.34 0.83
CA TRP A 90 -8.59 -6.43 0.93
C TRP A 90 -8.34 -5.43 2.07
N GLN A 91 -8.35 -4.14 1.76
CA GLN A 91 -8.31 -3.09 2.77
C GLN A 91 -9.72 -2.52 2.92
N GLY A 92 -10.51 -3.13 3.80
CA GLY A 92 -11.75 -2.52 4.29
C GLY A 92 -11.39 -1.28 5.11
N ARG A 93 -12.00 -0.14 4.79
CA ARG A 93 -11.98 1.03 5.67
C ARG A 93 -12.95 0.85 6.82
#